data_AF-X1RRW0-F1
#
_entry.id   AF-X1RRW0-F1
#
_cell.length_a   1.000
_cell.length_b   1.000
_cell.length_c   1.000
_cell.angle_alpha   90.00
_cell.angle_beta   90.00
_cell.angle_gamma   90.00
#
_symmetry.space_group_name_H-M   'P 1'
#
loop_
_entity.id
_entity.type
_entity.pdbx_description
1 polymer ?
#
loop_
_entity_poly.entity_id
_entity_poly.type
_entity_poly.pdbx_seq_one_letter_code
_entity_poly.pdbx_strand_id
1 'polypeptide(L)'
;SNLILIMGLFTVKNIISFVSMGPSFLQSIVRNVPLYVNYDLTWQCNLKCKHCYFFSSTKELKNKRTELSDEEWIKVFKYHRNLGTKIAVLTGGEPTLRMDVIKEAIKIFPSVQVVSNGVIKLPRFNGYKQPKYWVSIDGKFIFSIIIIKLFFVIFVF
;
A
#
# COMPACT_ATOMS: atom_id res chain seq x y z
N SER A 1 16.33 31.59 16.57
CA SER A 1 16.10 30.15 16.75
C SER A 1 14.92 29.60 15.95
N ASN A 2 13.84 30.36 15.68
CA ASN A 2 12.69 29.87 14.88
C ASN A 2 12.83 30.04 13.35
N LEU A 3 13.76 30.87 12.86
CA LEU A 3 13.96 31.12 11.42
C LEU A 3 14.61 29.92 10.69
N ILE A 4 15.47 29.18 11.39
CA ILE A 4 16.19 28.01 10.84
C ILE A 4 15.22 26.83 10.62
N LEU A 5 14.19 26.69 11.45
CA LEU A 5 13.13 25.67 11.30
C LEU A 5 12.24 25.93 10.07
N ILE A 6 11.94 27.20 9.78
CA ILE A 6 11.17 27.59 8.59
C ILE A 6 12.01 27.37 7.33
N MET A 7 13.30 27.72 7.34
CA MET A 7 14.21 27.50 6.20
C MET A 7 14.45 26.02 5.88
N GLY A 8 14.39 25.12 6.89
CA GLY A 8 14.50 23.67 6.68
C GLY A 8 13.31 23.06 5.93
N LEU A 9 12.11 23.65 6.07
CA LEU A 9 10.90 23.25 5.34
C LEU A 9 10.96 23.60 3.85
N PHE A 10 11.70 24.64 3.46
CA PHE A 10 11.88 25.11 2.08
C PHE A 10 13.19 24.65 1.44
N THR A 11 13.67 23.44 1.76
CA THR A 11 14.71 22.83 0.94
C THR A 11 14.18 22.60 -0.49
N VAL A 12 15.01 22.80 -1.51
CA VAL A 12 14.63 22.64 -2.94
C VAL A 12 13.95 21.29 -3.20
N LYS A 13 14.38 20.23 -2.50
CA LYS A 13 13.73 18.90 -2.54
C LYS A 13 12.28 18.92 -2.06
N ASN A 14 11.97 19.64 -0.98
CA ASN A 14 10.60 19.76 -0.46
C ASN A 14 9.72 20.56 -1.42
N ILE A 15 10.26 21.61 -2.03
CA ILE A 15 9.55 22.41 -3.06
C ILE A 15 9.28 21.57 -4.30
N ILE A 16 10.27 20.84 -4.84
CA ILE A 16 10.10 19.94 -5.98
C ILE A 16 9.08 18.83 -5.66
N SER A 17 9.15 18.25 -4.46
CA SER A 17 8.16 17.27 -3.99
C SER A 17 6.75 17.87 -4.00
N PHE A 18 6.59 19.08 -3.45
CA PHE A 18 5.29 19.78 -3.40
C PHE A 18 4.77 20.15 -4.79
N VAL A 19 5.63 20.64 -5.67
CA VAL A 19 5.30 20.99 -7.07
C VAL A 19 5.02 19.74 -7.91
N SER A 20 5.63 18.59 -7.63
CA SER A 20 5.34 17.33 -8.33
C SER A 20 4.04 16.66 -7.84
N MET A 21 3.70 16.86 -6.57
CA MET A 21 2.55 16.24 -5.92
C MET A 21 1.28 17.10 -6.06
N GLY A 22 1.40 18.42 -6.04
CA GLY A 22 0.29 19.38 -6.18
C GLY A 22 -0.56 19.16 -7.44
N PRO A 23 0.03 19.04 -8.64
CA PRO A 23 -0.71 18.75 -9.88
C PRO A 23 -1.37 17.37 -9.86
N SER A 24 -0.75 16.37 -9.21
CA SER A 24 -1.34 15.03 -9.09
C SER A 24 -2.54 15.04 -8.13
N PHE A 25 -2.43 15.77 -7.02
CA PHE A 25 -3.50 15.96 -6.06
C PHE A 25 -4.68 16.74 -6.65
N LEU A 26 -4.41 17.84 -7.37
CA LEU A 26 -5.41 18.58 -8.14
C LEU A 26 -6.06 17.71 -9.22
N GLN A 27 -5.28 16.90 -9.94
CA GLN A 27 -5.80 15.97 -10.94
C GLN A 27 -6.72 14.92 -10.31
N SER A 28 -6.39 14.41 -9.12
CA SER A 28 -7.26 13.48 -8.39
C SER A 28 -8.61 14.11 -8.03
N ILE A 29 -8.62 15.37 -7.61
CA ILE A 29 -9.85 16.11 -7.29
C ILE A 29 -10.68 16.41 -8.55
N VAL A 30 -10.03 16.91 -9.60
CA VAL A 30 -10.72 17.38 -10.82
C VAL A 30 -11.20 16.22 -11.71
N ARG A 31 -10.42 15.14 -11.81
CA ARG A 31 -10.73 13.97 -12.67
C ARG A 31 -11.34 12.80 -11.90
N ASN A 32 -11.57 12.95 -10.59
CA ASN A 32 -12.08 11.91 -9.70
C ASN A 32 -11.27 10.58 -9.78
N VAL A 33 -9.94 10.69 -9.89
CA VAL A 33 -9.04 9.53 -9.92
C VAL A 33 -8.32 9.40 -8.58
N PRO A 34 -8.40 8.26 -7.89
CA PRO A 34 -7.79 8.11 -6.57
C PRO A 34 -6.26 8.18 -6.66
N LEU A 35 -5.66 9.01 -5.81
CA LEU A 35 -4.20 9.16 -5.68
C LEU A 35 -3.55 7.84 -5.23
N TYR A 36 -4.24 7.10 -4.37
CA TYR A 36 -3.83 5.82 -3.82
C TYR A 36 -4.92 4.77 -4.01
N VAL A 37 -4.51 3.52 -4.23
CA VAL A 37 -5.42 2.37 -4.33
C VAL A 37 -4.86 1.21 -3.50
N ASN A 38 -5.74 0.53 -2.76
CA ASN A 38 -5.43 -0.71 -2.05
C ASN A 38 -5.76 -1.92 -2.92
N TYR A 39 -4.84 -2.88 -2.99
CA TYR A 39 -4.94 -4.08 -3.81
C TYR A 39 -4.76 -5.32 -2.95
N ASP A 40 -5.84 -6.08 -2.74
CA ASP A 40 -5.79 -7.39 -2.09
C ASP A 40 -5.32 -8.46 -3.08
N LEU A 41 -4.02 -8.80 -3.04
CA LEU A 41 -3.38 -9.59 -4.10
C LEU A 41 -3.78 -11.07 -4.10
N THR A 42 -4.12 -11.59 -2.93
CA THR A 42 -4.42 -13.01 -2.73
C THR A 42 -5.36 -13.19 -1.55
N TRP A 43 -6.20 -14.23 -1.61
CA TRP A 43 -7.02 -14.67 -0.49
C TRP A 43 -6.31 -15.66 0.45
N GLN A 44 -5.07 -16.03 0.12
CA GLN A 44 -4.25 -16.94 0.91
C GLN A 44 -3.42 -16.18 1.93
N CYS A 45 -3.22 -16.79 3.10
CA CYS A 45 -2.34 -16.29 4.15
C CYS A 45 -1.67 -17.49 4.81
N ASN A 46 -0.38 -17.35 5.14
CA ASN A 46 0.40 -18.33 5.89
C ASN A 46 0.09 -18.32 7.40
N LEU A 47 -0.69 -17.34 7.89
CA LEU A 47 -1.16 -17.26 9.28
C LEU A 47 -2.69 -17.36 9.36
N LYS A 48 -3.21 -17.67 10.55
CA LYS A 48 -4.65 -17.71 10.87
C LYS A 48 -4.96 -16.90 12.13
N CYS A 49 -4.70 -15.60 12.10
CA CYS A 49 -4.82 -14.75 13.29
C CYS A 49 -6.28 -14.63 13.74
N LYS A 50 -6.53 -14.76 15.06
CA LYS A 50 -7.89 -14.76 15.64
C LYS A 50 -8.68 -13.47 15.38
N HIS A 51 -8.00 -12.34 15.32
CA HIS A 51 -8.60 -11.01 15.13
C HIS A 51 -8.51 -10.52 13.67
N CYS A 52 -8.15 -11.40 12.73
CA CYS A 52 -7.94 -11.00 11.35
C CYS A 52 -9.28 -10.73 10.65
N TYR A 53 -9.55 -9.46 10.32
CA TYR A 53 -10.70 -9.06 9.52
C TYR A 53 -10.82 -9.91 8.25
N PHE A 54 -9.69 -10.18 7.58
CA PHE A 54 -9.62 -10.96 6.36
C PHE A 54 -10.24 -12.35 6.49
N PHE A 55 -9.99 -13.07 7.59
CA PHE A 55 -10.57 -14.41 7.77
C PHE A 55 -12.04 -14.39 8.18
N SER A 56 -12.46 -13.38 8.95
CA SER A 56 -13.86 -13.24 9.35
C SER A 56 -14.78 -12.81 8.20
N SER A 57 -14.30 -11.98 7.27
CA SER A 57 -15.13 -11.40 6.20
C SER A 57 -15.06 -12.11 4.85
N THR A 58 -14.02 -12.92 4.60
CA THR A 58 -13.75 -13.48 3.25
C THR A 58 -13.95 -15.00 3.13
N LYS A 59 -14.43 -15.66 4.18
CA LYS A 59 -14.55 -17.14 4.21
C LYS A 59 -15.38 -17.70 3.05
N GLU A 60 -16.46 -17.00 2.64
CA GLU A 60 -17.24 -17.39 1.46
C GLU A 60 -16.57 -17.04 0.13
N LEU A 61 -15.79 -15.95 0.09
CA LEU A 61 -15.12 -15.48 -1.13
C LEU A 61 -13.95 -16.40 -1.51
N LYS A 62 -13.24 -16.95 -0.53
CA LYS A 62 -12.14 -17.92 -0.73
C LYS A 62 -12.54 -19.14 -1.54
N ASN A 63 -13.77 -19.61 -1.36
CA ASN A 63 -14.25 -20.83 -2.01
C ASN A 63 -14.96 -20.58 -3.35
N LYS A 64 -15.28 -19.32 -3.66
CA LYS A 64 -16.13 -18.95 -4.80
C LYS A 64 -15.42 -18.10 -5.86
N ARG A 65 -14.23 -17.55 -5.59
CA ARG A 65 -13.54 -16.65 -6.54
C ARG A 65 -12.17 -17.19 -6.95
N THR A 66 -11.97 -17.25 -8.26
CA THR A 66 -10.65 -17.40 -8.87
C THR A 66 -9.82 -16.14 -8.56
N GLU A 67 -8.59 -16.31 -8.09
CA GLU A 67 -7.65 -15.19 -8.00
C GLU A 67 -7.24 -14.71 -9.38
N LEU A 68 -6.93 -13.42 -9.50
CA LEU A 68 -6.35 -12.87 -10.74
C LEU A 68 -4.98 -13.50 -11.01
N SER A 69 -4.71 -13.80 -12.28
CA SER A 69 -3.35 -14.15 -12.72
C SER A 69 -2.40 -12.97 -12.56
N ASP A 70 -1.10 -13.23 -12.65
CA ASP A 70 -0.09 -12.18 -12.57
C ASP A 70 -0.25 -11.18 -13.73
N GLU A 71 -0.58 -11.65 -14.92
CA GLU A 71 -0.84 -10.81 -16.10
C GLU A 71 -2.07 -9.92 -15.92
N GLU A 72 -3.12 -10.45 -15.28
CA GLU A 72 -4.33 -9.68 -14.97
C GLU A 72 -4.04 -8.58 -13.96
N TRP A 73 -3.25 -8.86 -12.91
CA TRP A 73 -2.79 -7.83 -11.98
C TRP A 73 -2.00 -6.73 -12.67
N ILE A 74 -1.07 -7.09 -13.57
CA ILE A 74 -0.30 -6.10 -14.34
C ILE A 74 -1.22 -5.21 -15.18
N LYS A 75 -2.27 -5.78 -15.80
CA LYS A 75 -3.27 -5.00 -16.55
C LYS A 75 -4.01 -4.01 -15.64
N VAL A 76 -4.46 -4.46 -14.46
CA VAL A 76 -5.13 -3.61 -13.46
C VAL A 76 -4.21 -2.47 -13.01
N PHE A 77 -2.95 -2.77 -12.69
CA PHE A 77 -1.97 -1.77 -12.27
C PHE A 77 -1.71 -0.71 -13.35
N LYS A 78 -1.50 -1.14 -14.60
CA LYS A 78 -1.30 -0.21 -15.72
C LYS A 78 -2.54 0.65 -15.95
N TYR A 79 -3.74 0.09 -15.86
CA TYR A 79 -4.98 0.83 -15.98
C TYR A 79 -5.08 1.96 -14.95
N HIS A 80 -4.93 1.66 -13.66
CA HIS A 80 -4.98 2.68 -12.60
C HIS A 80 -3.82 3.69 -12.71
N ARG A 81 -2.62 3.22 -13.08
CA ARG A 81 -1.47 4.11 -13.29
C ARG A 81 -1.71 5.10 -14.42
N ASN A 82 -2.35 4.67 -15.50
CA ASN A 82 -2.70 5.51 -16.66
C ASN A 82 -3.79 6.53 -16.31
N LEU A 83 -4.73 6.18 -15.44
CA LEU A 83 -5.73 7.13 -14.94
C LEU A 83 -5.12 8.24 -14.07
N GLY A 84 -4.04 7.93 -13.35
CA GLY A 84 -3.32 8.93 -12.54
C GLY A 84 -2.91 8.46 -11.15
N THR A 85 -3.31 7.26 -10.72
CA THR A 85 -2.92 6.69 -9.43
C THR A 85 -1.41 6.65 -9.29
N LYS A 86 -0.90 7.10 -8.13
CA LYS A 86 0.54 7.21 -7.86
C LYS A 86 1.01 6.24 -6.78
N ILE A 87 0.11 5.82 -5.89
CA ILE A 87 0.45 5.01 -4.73
C ILE A 87 -0.32 3.70 -4.80
N ALA A 88 0.39 2.58 -4.90
CA ALA A 88 -0.18 1.25 -4.73
C ALA A 88 0.09 0.76 -3.31
N VAL A 89 -0.96 0.35 -2.62
CA VAL A 89 -0.87 -0.34 -1.32
C VAL A 89 -1.24 -1.79 -1.55
N LEU A 90 -0.31 -2.70 -1.29
CA LEU A 90 -0.42 -4.12 -1.57
C LEU A 90 -0.73 -4.85 -0.26
N THR A 91 -1.91 -5.45 -0.22
CA THR A 91 -2.53 -6.12 0.94
C THR A 91 -3.04 -7.51 0.52
N GLY A 92 -4.05 -8.03 1.19
CA GLY A 92 -4.65 -9.34 0.98
C GLY A 92 -4.56 -10.19 2.24
N GLY A 93 -4.51 -11.51 2.06
CA GLY A 93 -4.20 -12.43 3.15
C GLY A 93 -2.74 -12.29 3.57
N GLU A 94 -1.81 -12.63 2.68
CA GLU A 94 -0.40 -12.31 2.81
C GLU A 94 0.18 -11.96 1.42
N PRO A 95 0.47 -10.68 1.12
CA PRO A 95 0.88 -10.27 -0.22
C PRO A 95 2.22 -10.87 -0.64
N THR A 96 3.11 -11.22 0.29
CA THR A 96 4.42 -11.81 -0.05
C THR A 96 4.32 -13.19 -0.71
N LEU A 97 3.15 -13.83 -0.67
CA LEU A 97 2.86 -15.04 -1.47
C LEU A 97 2.79 -14.75 -2.98
N ARG A 98 2.68 -13.47 -3.39
CA ARG A 98 2.62 -13.00 -4.78
C ARG A 98 3.81 -12.07 -5.09
N MET A 99 5.03 -12.57 -4.86
CA MET A 99 6.24 -11.73 -4.94
C MET A 99 6.48 -11.13 -6.33
N ASP A 100 6.16 -11.87 -7.39
CA ASP A 100 6.30 -11.38 -8.77
C ASP A 100 5.34 -10.23 -9.07
N VAL A 101 4.10 -10.31 -8.57
CA VAL A 101 3.12 -9.21 -8.66
C VAL A 101 3.60 -7.96 -7.92
N ILE A 102 4.18 -8.12 -6.71
CA ILE A 102 4.79 -7.00 -5.96
C ILE A 102 5.90 -6.34 -6.80
N LYS A 103 6.76 -7.15 -7.40
CA LYS A 103 7.87 -6.67 -8.24
C LYS A 103 7.36 -5.87 -9.43
N GLU A 104 6.30 -6.32 -10.09
CA GLU A 104 5.69 -5.59 -11.21
C GLU A 104 5.04 -4.28 -10.75
N ALA A 105 4.36 -4.27 -9.61
CA ALA A 105 3.82 -3.03 -9.04
C ALA A 105 4.93 -1.99 -8.80
N ILE A 106 6.10 -2.40 -8.30
CA ILE A 106 7.26 -1.53 -8.07
C ILE A 106 7.79 -0.91 -9.38
N LYS A 107 7.72 -1.64 -10.49
CA LYS A 107 8.10 -1.12 -11.81
C LYS A 107 7.09 -0.09 -12.35
N ILE A 108 5.81 -0.27 -12.03
CA ILE A 108 4.70 0.51 -12.60
C ILE A 108 4.44 1.79 -11.80
N PHE A 109 4.44 1.72 -10.46
CA PHE A 109 4.02 2.82 -9.60
C PHE A 109 5.20 3.61 -9.02
N PRO A 110 5.08 4.96 -8.94
CA PRO A 110 6.08 5.79 -8.28
C PRO A 110 6.27 5.50 -6.78
N SER A 111 5.24 4.95 -6.12
CA SER A 111 5.29 4.57 -4.71
C SER A 111 4.50 3.29 -4.48
N VAL A 112 5.15 2.30 -3.87
CA VAL A 112 4.53 1.04 -3.47
C VAL A 112 4.66 0.89 -1.96
N GLN A 113 3.59 0.46 -1.32
CA GLN A 113 3.55 0.09 0.08
C GLN A 113 3.10 -1.36 0.17
N VAL A 114 3.73 -2.16 1.03
CA VAL A 114 3.39 -3.58 1.22
C VAL A 114 3.05 -3.79 2.69
N VAL A 115 1.85 -4.28 2.97
CA VAL A 115 1.38 -4.59 4.31
C VAL A 115 1.48 -6.09 4.54
N SER A 116 2.40 -6.54 5.39
CA SER A 116 2.74 -7.96 5.56
C SER A 116 2.79 -8.34 7.03
N ASN A 117 2.58 -9.63 7.32
CA ASN A 117 2.86 -10.18 8.65
C ASN A 117 4.36 -10.35 8.94
N GLY A 118 5.24 -10.21 7.93
CA GLY A 118 6.69 -10.22 8.08
C GLY A 118 7.32 -11.59 8.34
N VAL A 119 6.55 -12.69 8.30
CA VAL A 119 7.07 -14.06 8.47
C VAL A 119 7.92 -14.49 7.27
N ILE A 120 7.46 -14.16 6.06
CA ILE A 120 8.23 -14.36 4.83
C ILE A 120 9.21 -13.18 4.72
N LYS A 121 10.49 -13.50 4.44
CA LYS A 121 11.55 -12.50 4.33
C LYS A 121 11.18 -11.46 3.28
N LEU A 122 11.12 -10.20 3.71
CA LEU A 122 10.86 -9.06 2.84
C LEU A 122 12.11 -8.75 2.00
N PRO A 123 12.05 -8.90 0.68
CA PRO A 123 13.23 -8.74 -0.16
C PRO A 123 13.59 -7.27 -0.35
N ARG A 124 14.84 -7.03 -0.74
CA ARG A 124 15.23 -5.76 -1.37
C ARG A 124 15.23 -5.94 -2.87
N PHE A 125 14.74 -4.94 -3.59
CA PHE A 125 14.65 -4.97 -5.05
C PHE A 125 15.79 -4.16 -5.66
N ASN A 126 16.92 -4.80 -5.94
CA ASN A 126 18.08 -4.12 -6.53
C ASN A 126 17.71 -3.46 -7.86
N GLY A 127 18.20 -2.23 -8.08
CA GLY A 127 17.90 -1.46 -9.28
C GLY A 127 16.51 -0.80 -9.30
N TYR A 128 15.71 -0.95 -8.25
CA TYR A 128 14.38 -0.35 -8.15
C TYR A 128 14.22 0.52 -6.90
N LYS A 129 13.23 1.41 -6.93
CA LYS A 129 12.81 2.15 -5.73
C LYS A 129 12.22 1.16 -4.73
N GLN A 130 12.71 1.19 -3.50
CA GLN A 130 12.26 0.24 -2.48
C GLN A 130 10.81 0.54 -2.06
N PRO A 131 9.97 -0.50 -1.91
CA PRO A 131 8.64 -0.31 -1.34
C PRO A 131 8.75 0.04 0.15
N LYS A 132 7.73 0.71 0.67
CA LYS A 132 7.58 0.92 2.11
C LYS A 132 6.87 -0.29 2.71
N TYR A 133 7.52 -0.96 3.66
CA TYR A 133 6.92 -2.09 4.35
C TYR A 133 6.20 -1.63 5.61
N TRP A 134 4.94 -2.06 5.75
CA TRP A 134 4.18 -2.01 6.99
C TRP A 134 4.08 -3.42 7.52
N VAL A 135 4.66 -3.66 8.69
CA VAL A 135 4.69 -4.99 9.29
C VAL A 135 3.70 -5.04 10.45
N SER A 136 2.70 -5.90 10.36
CA SER A 136 1.72 -6.11 11.43
C SER A 136 2.29 -7.04 12.48
N ILE A 137 2.66 -6.49 13.63
CA ILE A 137 3.21 -7.23 14.77
C ILE A 137 2.11 -7.35 15.84
N ASP A 138 1.06 -8.09 15.51
CA ASP A 138 -0.03 -8.35 16.46
C ASP A 138 0.26 -9.64 17.24
N GLY A 139 0.71 -9.49 18.48
CA GLY A 139 0.94 -10.57 19.44
C GLY A 139 0.27 -10.28 20.78
N LYS A 140 0.09 -11.30 21.63
CA LYS A 140 -0.50 -11.18 22.99
C LYS A 140 0.19 -10.14 23.90
N PHE A 141 1.34 -9.58 23.52
CA PHE A 141 2.17 -8.69 24.33
C PHE A 141 2.02 -7.18 24.06
N ILE A 142 1.31 -6.72 23.02
CA ILE A 142 1.33 -5.31 22.58
C ILE A 142 -0.07 -4.65 22.64
N PHE A 143 -0.99 -5.22 23.43
CA PHE A 143 -2.41 -4.82 23.42
C PHE A 143 -2.74 -3.43 24.01
N SER A 144 -1.78 -2.60 24.44
CA SER A 144 -2.09 -1.32 25.12
C SER A 144 -1.74 -0.03 24.37
N ILE A 145 -1.00 -0.05 23.25
CA ILE A 145 -0.46 1.22 22.69
C ILE A 145 -1.02 1.60 21.30
N ILE A 146 -1.62 0.67 20.55
CA ILE A 146 -1.90 0.88 19.10
C ILE A 146 -3.38 1.17 18.79
N ILE A 147 -4.26 1.33 19.78
CA ILE A 147 -5.69 1.64 19.53
C ILE A 147 -5.89 3.06 18.97
N ILE A 148 -4.93 3.98 19.14
CA ILE A 148 -5.11 5.39 18.74
C ILE A 148 -4.83 5.64 17.25
N LYS A 149 -4.09 4.77 16.54
CA LYS A 149 -3.63 5.08 15.17
C LYS A 149 -4.52 4.51 14.05
N LEU A 150 -5.44 3.59 14.38
CA LEU A 150 -6.27 2.89 13.39
C LEU A 150 -7.56 3.63 13.01
N PHE A 151 -7.99 4.62 13.79
CA PHE A 151 -9.27 5.30 13.57
C PHE A 151 -9.24 6.39 12.48
N PHE A 152 -8.08 6.85 12.02
CA PHE A 152 -8.00 8.00 11.11
C PHE A 152 -8.05 7.68 9.60
N VAL A 153 -8.04 6.40 9.22
CA VAL A 153 -7.99 5.98 7.79
C VAL A 153 -9.35 5.52 7.25
N ILE A 154 -10.36 5.41 8.11
CA ILE A 154 -11.72 5.07 7.71
C ILE A 154 -12.55 6.37 7.79
N PHE A 155 -13.24 6.72 6.71
CA PHE A 155 -13.99 7.96 6.45
C PHE A 155 -13.22 9.10 5.77
N VAL A 156 -13.01 8.93 4.48
CA VAL A 156 -13.31 10.02 3.53
C VAL A 156 -14.22 9.42 2.45
N PHE A 157 -15.53 9.58 2.66
CA PHE A 157 -16.49 9.72 1.56
C PHE A 157 -16.37 11.14 1.00
#